data_AF-A0A6I1QXG1-F1
#
_entry.id   AF-A0A6I1QXG1-F1
#
_cell.length_a   1.000
_cell.length_b   1.000
_cell.length_c   1.000
_cell.angle_alpha   90.00
_cell.angle_beta   90.00
_cell.angle_gamma   90.00
#
_symmetry.space_group_name_H-M   'P 1'
#
loop_
_entity.id
_entity.type
_entity.pdbx_description
1 polymer ?
#
loop_
_entity_poly.entity_id
_entity_poly.type
_entity_poly.pdbx_seq_one_letter_code
_entity_poly.pdbx_strand_id
1 'polypeptide(L)'
;MATLVTLPLILVGGILAFIQLRGEFAKPDIGLGFYRAQSPQLRVVNLGSTLVREPKYQLDIYDLNVKADGRPFMILQIPAQVLDFLNPNDALGPYGIMALSPRRDAVKDGHHLFGYGQVTCPGCTRFRRYWFYAELGKGGWYAEIPAEEHPNILKRLADIVYSENPLAGIGATVSQTVRVSIR
;
A
#
# COMPACT_ATOMS: atom_id res chain seq x y z
N MET A 1 -33.94 42.46 26.79
CA MET A 1 -33.95 42.19 25.33
C MET A 1 -32.55 41.74 24.87
N ALA A 2 -31.98 40.71 25.51
CA ALA A 2 -30.57 40.29 25.33
C ALA A 2 -30.41 38.78 25.06
N THR A 3 -31.51 38.05 24.92
CA THR A 3 -31.54 36.58 24.85
C THR A 3 -31.55 36.01 23.43
N LEU A 4 -31.83 36.83 22.41
CA LEU A 4 -31.99 36.34 21.03
C LEU A 4 -30.68 36.23 20.24
N VAL A 5 -29.60 36.90 20.69
CA VAL A 5 -28.30 36.92 19.98
C VAL A 5 -27.26 35.99 20.63
N THR A 6 -27.40 35.68 21.92
CA THR A 6 -26.43 34.85 22.67
C THR A 6 -26.48 33.38 22.29
N LEU A 7 -27.67 32.82 22.04
CA LEU A 7 -27.83 31.41 21.67
C LEU A 7 -27.15 31.03 20.34
N PRO A 8 -27.32 31.78 19.22
CA PRO A 8 -26.63 31.45 17.97
C PRO A 8 -25.11 31.60 18.08
N LEU A 9 -24.60 32.56 18.86
CA LEU A 9 -23.17 32.72 19.11
C LEU A 9 -22.57 31.53 19.86
N ILE A 10 -23.25 31.02 20.89
CA ILE A 10 -22.83 29.82 21.64
C ILE A 10 -22.85 28.58 20.73
N LEU A 11 -23.89 28.44 19.90
CA LEU A 11 -23.99 27.32 18.97
C LEU A 11 -22.87 27.34 17.93
N VAL A 12 -22.59 28.49 17.32
CA VAL A 12 -21.48 28.64 16.35
C VAL A 12 -20.14 28.38 17.02
N GLY A 13 -19.88 28.96 18.19
CA GLY A 13 -18.66 28.72 18.95
C GLY A 13 -18.48 27.24 19.33
N GLY A 14 -19.55 26.58 19.79
CA GLY A 14 -19.55 25.16 20.12
C GLY A 14 -19.30 24.27 18.90
N ILE A 15 -19.91 24.58 17.75
CA ILE A 15 -19.67 23.85 16.49
C ILE A 15 -18.21 24.00 16.04
N LEU A 16 -17.66 25.21 16.06
CA LEU A 16 -16.27 25.46 15.66
C LEU A 16 -15.28 24.75 16.59
N ALA A 17 -15.49 24.82 17.91
CA ALA A 17 -14.68 24.11 18.89
C ALA A 17 -14.77 22.59 18.69
N PHE A 18 -15.95 22.05 18.41
CA PHE A 18 -16.15 20.63 18.11
C PHE A 18 -15.42 20.21 16.82
N ILE A 19 -15.47 21.03 15.77
CA ILE A 19 -14.74 20.78 14.51
C ILE A 19 -13.23 20.77 14.76
N GLN A 20 -12.71 21.74 15.52
CA GLN A 20 -11.29 21.79 15.87
C GLN A 20 -10.85 20.58 16.72
N LEU A 21 -11.61 20.24 17.76
CA LEU A 21 -11.32 19.08 18.61
C LEU A 21 -11.35 17.77 17.81
N ARG A 22 -12.27 17.61 16.85
CA ARG A 22 -12.29 16.44 15.98
C ARG A 22 -11.01 16.26 15.17
N GLY A 23 -10.39 17.36 14.74
CA GLY A 23 -9.11 17.33 14.02
C GLY A 23 -7.97 16.78 14.87
N GLU A 24 -7.92 17.15 16.16
CA GLU A 24 -6.89 16.68 17.09
C GLU A 24 -7.02 15.19 17.43
N PHE A 25 -8.24 14.65 17.44
CA PHE A 25 -8.46 13.22 17.68
C PHE A 25 -8.44 12.37 16.39
N ALA A 26 -8.27 12.99 15.21
CA ALA A 26 -8.24 12.25 13.96
C ALA A 26 -6.93 11.47 13.84
N LYS A 27 -7.03 10.14 13.88
CA LYS A 27 -5.88 9.26 13.71
C LYS A 27 -5.41 9.28 12.24
N PRO A 28 -4.09 9.22 11.98
CA PRO A 28 -3.59 9.14 10.62
C PRO A 28 -4.10 7.89 9.89
N ASP A 29 -4.31 8.00 8.58
CA ASP A 29 -4.66 6.88 7.72
C ASP A 29 -3.75 6.91 6.49
N ILE A 30 -3.05 5.82 6.22
CA ILE A 30 -2.11 5.73 5.10
C ILE A 30 -2.36 4.49 4.26
N GLY A 31 -1.98 4.57 3.00
CA GLY A 31 -2.08 3.47 2.04
C GLY A 31 -0.90 3.41 1.09
N LEU A 32 -0.87 2.34 0.29
CA LEU A 32 0.04 2.19 -0.85
C LEU A 32 -0.76 2.32 -2.15
N GLY A 33 -0.19 3.06 -3.09
CA GLY A 33 -0.67 3.12 -4.47
C GLY A 33 0.39 2.61 -5.43
N PHE A 34 -0.04 1.84 -6.44
CA PHE A 34 0.84 1.32 -7.48
C PHE A 34 0.44 1.88 -8.84
N TYR A 35 1.42 2.34 -9.61
CA TYR A 35 1.23 3.10 -10.85
C TYR A 35 2.19 2.66 -11.95
N ARG A 36 1.86 2.98 -13.21
CA ARG A 36 2.64 2.72 -14.43
C ARG A 36 2.98 1.25 -14.62
N ALA A 37 2.09 0.53 -15.30
CA ALA A 37 2.25 -0.90 -15.51
C ALA A 37 3.57 -1.28 -16.21
N GLN A 38 4.05 -0.44 -17.13
CA GLN A 38 5.25 -0.73 -17.90
C GLN A 38 6.52 -0.64 -17.04
N SER A 39 6.51 0.19 -16.00
CA SER A 39 7.61 0.36 -15.06
C SER A 39 7.02 0.61 -13.67
N PRO A 40 6.60 -0.46 -12.95
CA PRO A 40 5.83 -0.33 -11.72
C PRO A 40 6.45 0.64 -10.72
N GLN A 41 5.63 1.59 -10.27
CA GLN A 41 5.98 2.63 -9.31
C GLN A 41 5.11 2.51 -8.08
N LEU A 42 5.70 2.81 -6.92
CA LEU A 42 5.02 2.89 -5.63
C LEU A 42 4.82 4.36 -5.23
N ARG A 43 3.68 4.65 -4.62
CA ARG A 43 3.49 5.83 -3.76
C ARG A 43 2.99 5.42 -2.39
N VAL A 44 3.43 6.17 -1.37
CA VAL A 44 2.84 6.13 -0.03
C VAL A 44 1.90 7.31 0.09
N VAL A 45 0.63 7.06 0.39
CA VAL A 45 -0.44 8.07 0.34
C VAL A 45 -1.02 8.28 1.73
N ASN A 46 -1.21 9.54 2.13
CA ASN A 46 -1.98 9.89 3.30
C ASN A 46 -3.44 10.02 2.89
N LEU A 47 -4.25 9.08 3.35
CA LEU A 47 -5.69 9.00 3.08
C LEU A 47 -6.50 9.77 4.13
N GLY A 48 -5.84 10.23 5.19
CA GLY A 48 -6.44 10.97 6.29
C GLY A 48 -6.24 12.49 6.20
N SER A 49 -6.83 13.18 7.17
CA SER A 49 -6.78 14.64 7.29
C SER A 49 -5.71 15.13 8.28
N THR A 50 -4.85 14.25 8.80
CA THR A 50 -3.82 14.60 9.80
C THR A 50 -2.42 14.26 9.31
N LEU A 51 -1.42 14.97 9.86
CA LEU A 51 -0.02 14.75 9.55
C LEU A 51 0.40 13.34 9.96
N VAL A 52 0.99 12.59 9.03
CA VAL A 52 1.61 11.30 9.32
C VAL A 52 3.08 11.55 9.61
N ARG A 53 3.59 11.02 10.72
CA ARG A 53 5.02 11.02 11.04
C ARG A 53 5.57 9.62 10.90
N GLU A 54 6.79 9.51 10.41
CA GLU A 54 7.54 8.27 10.34
C GLU A 54 6.79 7.10 9.67
N PRO A 55 6.08 7.30 8.53
CA PRO A 55 5.43 6.18 7.88
C PRO A 55 6.49 5.17 7.42
N LYS A 56 6.19 3.90 7.66
CA LYS A 56 7.02 2.77 7.30
C LYS A 56 6.32 1.91 6.26
N TYR A 57 7.05 1.48 5.24
CA TYR A 57 6.57 0.47 4.32
C TYR A 57 7.61 -0.61 4.04
N GLN A 58 7.14 -1.77 3.58
CA GLN A 58 7.97 -2.89 3.15
C GLN A 58 7.30 -3.56 1.95
N LEU A 59 8.12 -4.00 1.00
CA LEU A 59 7.69 -4.75 -0.17
C LEU A 59 8.39 -6.12 -0.18
N ASP A 60 7.62 -7.19 -0.16
CA ASP A 60 8.11 -8.55 -0.33
C ASP A 60 7.65 -9.03 -1.72
N ILE A 61 8.46 -8.72 -2.73
CA ILE A 61 8.17 -9.00 -4.15
C ILE A 61 9.13 -10.08 -4.66
N TYR A 62 8.56 -10.97 -5.46
CA TYR A 62 9.18 -12.15 -6.05
C TYR A 62 9.10 -12.03 -7.57
N ASP A 63 10.22 -12.30 -8.24
CA ASP A 63 10.26 -12.56 -9.67
C ASP A 63 10.05 -14.06 -9.89
N LEU A 64 8.93 -14.41 -10.52
CA LEU A 64 8.50 -15.79 -10.76
C LEU A 64 9.17 -16.41 -11.98
N ASN A 65 9.90 -15.63 -12.77
CA ASN A 65 10.61 -16.09 -13.96
C ASN A 65 12.04 -16.52 -13.66
N VAL A 66 12.63 -16.06 -12.53
CA VAL A 66 14.02 -16.32 -12.18
C VAL A 66 14.09 -17.28 -11.00
N LYS A 67 14.73 -18.45 -11.18
CA LYS A 67 14.99 -19.39 -10.08
C LYS A 67 16.23 -18.95 -9.28
N ALA A 68 16.17 -18.99 -7.95
CA ALA A 68 17.30 -18.59 -7.10
C ALA A 68 17.41 -19.45 -5.83
N ASP A 69 18.62 -19.90 -5.49
CA ASP A 69 18.93 -20.63 -4.25
C ASP A 69 18.03 -21.86 -4.01
N GLY A 70 17.80 -22.66 -5.06
CA GLY A 70 16.91 -23.83 -5.00
C GLY A 70 15.41 -23.51 -4.91
N ARG A 71 15.03 -22.23 -5.01
CA ARG A 71 13.63 -21.79 -5.03
C ARG A 71 13.13 -21.56 -6.46
N PRO A 72 11.82 -21.74 -6.72
CA PRO A 72 11.25 -21.54 -8.05
C PRO A 72 11.15 -20.05 -8.45
N PHE A 73 11.57 -19.13 -7.59
CA PHE A 73 11.50 -17.68 -7.76
C PHE A 73 12.72 -16.98 -7.16
N MET A 74 12.89 -15.70 -7.48
CA MET A 74 13.91 -14.82 -6.93
C MET A 74 13.24 -13.72 -6.12
N ILE A 75 13.68 -13.50 -4.89
CA ILE A 75 13.21 -12.38 -4.06
C ILE A 75 13.94 -11.10 -4.50
N LEU A 76 13.24 -9.98 -4.63
CA LEU A 76 13.84 -8.70 -5.05
C LEU A 76 14.67 -8.04 -3.93
N GLN A 77 14.52 -8.44 -2.67
CA GLN A 77 15.28 -7.92 -1.52
C GLN A 77 15.15 -6.39 -1.35
N ILE A 78 13.93 -5.88 -1.45
CA ILE A 78 13.65 -4.45 -1.23
C ILE A 78 13.69 -4.19 0.29
N PRO A 79 14.59 -3.33 0.79
CA PRO A 79 14.66 -3.03 2.22
C PRO A 79 13.44 -2.24 2.66
N ALA A 80 12.97 -2.50 3.90
CA ALA A 80 11.94 -1.68 4.51
C ALA A 80 12.38 -0.23 4.60
N GLN A 81 11.47 0.69 4.30
CA GLN A 81 11.73 2.13 4.28
C GLN A 81 10.97 2.82 5.40
N VAL A 82 11.60 3.81 6.02
CA VAL A 82 10.97 4.77 6.93
C VAL A 82 11.11 6.14 6.28
N LEU A 83 10.01 6.88 6.22
CA LEU A 83 9.94 8.22 5.63
C LEU A 83 9.78 9.26 6.74
N ASP A 84 10.08 10.53 6.50
CA ASP A 84 10.03 11.54 7.56
C ASP A 84 8.60 11.88 7.99
N PHE A 85 7.84 12.47 7.06
CA PHE A 85 6.45 12.84 7.29
C PHE A 85 5.67 12.90 5.98
N LEU A 86 4.35 12.87 6.09
CA LEU A 86 3.44 13.00 4.96
C LEU A 86 2.26 13.90 5.33
N ASN A 87 2.09 14.99 4.58
CA ASN A 87 1.01 15.94 4.80
C ASN A 87 -0.37 15.30 4.58
N PRO A 88 -1.45 15.85 5.18
CA PRO A 88 -2.81 15.43 4.90
C PRO A 88 -3.13 15.41 3.41
N ASN A 89 -3.76 14.35 2.93
CA ASN A 89 -4.15 14.16 1.52
C ASN A 89 -2.99 14.24 0.50
N ASP A 90 -1.75 14.07 0.95
CA ASP A 90 -0.55 14.12 0.11
C ASP A 90 0.02 12.71 -0.17
N ALA A 91 0.98 12.62 -1.09
CA ALA A 91 1.64 11.37 -1.43
C ALA A 91 3.15 11.55 -1.64
N LEU A 92 3.94 10.59 -1.12
CA LEU A 92 5.37 10.48 -1.39
C LEU A 92 5.64 9.47 -2.52
N GLY A 93 6.62 9.78 -3.37
CA GLY A 93 6.96 9.04 -4.59
C GLY A 93 6.75 9.88 -5.85
N PRO A 94 6.73 9.27 -7.06
CA PRO A 94 6.77 7.83 -7.31
C PRO A 94 8.17 7.22 -7.11
N TYR A 95 8.24 6.08 -6.43
CA TYR A 95 9.45 5.25 -6.33
C TYR A 95 9.36 4.10 -7.32
N GLY A 96 10.28 4.00 -8.28
CA GLY A 96 10.33 2.84 -9.16
C GLY A 96 10.66 1.58 -8.37
N ILE A 97 9.80 0.56 -8.41
CA ILE A 97 9.99 -0.67 -7.60
C ILE A 97 11.33 -1.33 -7.93
N MET A 98 11.72 -1.32 -9.21
CA MET A 98 13.01 -1.87 -9.64
C MET A 98 14.18 -1.06 -9.09
N ALA A 99 14.05 0.26 -8.98
CA ALA A 99 15.11 1.11 -8.43
C ALA A 99 15.37 0.87 -6.94
N LEU A 100 14.39 0.31 -6.21
CA LEU A 100 14.49 -0.04 -4.80
C LEU A 100 15.16 -1.41 -4.55
N SER A 101 15.35 -2.21 -5.61
CA SER A 101 15.86 -3.58 -5.53
C SER A 101 17.36 -3.62 -5.89
N PRO A 102 18.22 -4.25 -5.06
CA PRO A 102 19.59 -4.54 -5.45
C PRO A 102 19.69 -5.59 -6.57
N ARG A 103 18.60 -6.31 -6.86
CA ARG A 103 18.55 -7.36 -7.89
C ARG A 103 17.85 -6.91 -9.19
N ARG A 104 17.71 -5.60 -9.39
CA ARG A 104 16.99 -5.03 -10.54
C ARG A 104 17.50 -5.51 -11.90
N ASP A 105 18.80 -5.75 -12.03
CA ASP A 105 19.42 -6.11 -13.31
C ASP A 105 19.05 -7.53 -13.78
N ALA A 106 18.55 -8.37 -12.87
CA ALA A 106 18.05 -9.71 -13.18
C ALA A 106 16.58 -9.71 -13.66
N VAL A 107 15.84 -8.62 -13.44
CA VAL A 107 14.44 -8.48 -13.84
C VAL A 107 14.38 -7.91 -15.25
N LYS A 108 13.61 -8.54 -16.15
CA LYS A 108 13.49 -8.14 -17.56
C LYS A 108 12.04 -7.92 -17.95
N ASP A 109 11.84 -7.22 -19.07
CA ASP A 109 10.52 -7.08 -19.67
C ASP A 109 9.88 -8.45 -19.91
N GLY A 110 8.58 -8.56 -19.61
CA GLY A 110 7.83 -9.82 -19.63
C GLY A 110 8.00 -10.70 -18.39
N HIS A 111 8.83 -10.33 -17.41
CA HIS A 111 8.89 -11.03 -16.13
C HIS A 111 7.64 -10.75 -15.29
N HIS A 112 7.21 -11.78 -14.57
CA HIS A 112 6.07 -11.75 -13.67
C HIS A 112 6.55 -11.48 -12.25
N LEU A 113 6.19 -10.32 -11.76
CA LEU A 113 6.44 -9.87 -10.41
C LEU A 113 5.18 -10.08 -9.59
N PHE A 114 5.31 -10.77 -8.46
CA PHE A 114 4.20 -11.00 -7.55
C PHE A 114 4.67 -10.87 -6.11
N GLY A 115 3.78 -10.44 -5.22
CA GLY A 115 4.10 -10.37 -3.80
C GLY A 115 3.11 -9.50 -3.04
N TYR A 116 3.54 -9.00 -1.89
CA TYR A 116 2.74 -8.06 -1.13
C TYR A 116 3.56 -6.88 -0.64
N GLY A 117 2.87 -5.75 -0.46
CA GLY A 117 3.38 -4.59 0.24
C GLY A 117 2.62 -4.37 1.54
N GLN A 118 3.27 -3.76 2.52
CA GLN A 118 2.63 -3.37 3.77
C GLN A 118 3.06 -1.96 4.18
N VAL A 119 2.16 -1.23 4.84
CA VAL A 119 2.39 0.16 5.26
C VAL A 119 1.77 0.41 6.63
N THR A 120 2.47 1.18 7.47
CA THR A 120 2.02 1.57 8.81
C THR A 120 2.68 2.86 9.29
N CYS A 121 2.19 3.43 10.38
CA CYS A 121 2.79 4.57 11.06
C CYS A 121 2.45 4.52 12.56
N PRO A 122 3.22 5.23 13.41
CA PRO A 122 2.83 5.45 14.80
C PRO A 122 1.42 6.06 14.89
N GLY A 123 0.52 5.41 15.62
CA GLY A 123 -0.85 5.89 15.85
C GLY A 123 -1.80 5.78 14.64
N CYS A 124 -1.36 5.20 13.52
CA CYS A 124 -2.22 4.93 12.37
C CYS A 124 -3.50 4.18 12.77
N THR A 125 -4.61 4.53 12.15
CA THR A 125 -5.93 3.85 12.32
C THR A 125 -5.84 2.36 12.07
N ARG A 126 -5.06 1.96 11.05
CA ARG A 126 -4.89 0.56 10.65
C ARG A 126 -3.52 0.31 10.04
N PHE A 127 -3.12 -0.94 10.16
CA PHE A 127 -2.03 -1.54 9.41
C PHE A 127 -2.60 -2.09 8.10
N ARG A 128 -2.03 -1.74 6.95
CA ARG A 128 -2.55 -2.18 5.64
C ARG A 128 -1.56 -3.07 4.92
N ARG A 129 -2.09 -4.06 4.22
CA ARG A 129 -1.34 -4.92 3.28
C ARG A 129 -2.00 -4.91 1.92
N TYR A 130 -1.21 -5.08 0.89
CA TYR A 130 -1.65 -5.06 -0.49
C TYR A 130 -1.04 -6.22 -1.26
N TRP A 131 -1.85 -6.99 -1.97
CA TRP A 131 -1.35 -7.85 -3.04
C TRP A 131 -0.86 -6.98 -4.20
N PHE A 132 0.24 -7.39 -4.82
CA PHE A 132 0.81 -6.74 -5.98
C PHE A 132 1.14 -7.78 -7.04
N TYR A 133 0.75 -7.51 -8.28
CA TYR A 133 1.14 -8.27 -9.45
C TYR A 133 1.46 -7.34 -10.62
N ALA A 134 2.55 -7.60 -11.33
CA ALA A 134 2.85 -6.95 -12.60
C ALA A 134 3.59 -7.90 -13.54
N GLU A 135 3.19 -7.92 -14.81
CA GLU A 135 4.02 -8.40 -15.90
C GLU A 135 4.76 -7.19 -16.49
N LEU A 136 6.08 -7.15 -16.32
CA LEU A 136 6.88 -5.98 -16.62
C LEU A 136 6.76 -5.59 -18.10
N GLY A 137 6.57 -4.30 -18.38
CA GLY A 137 6.33 -3.80 -19.73
C GLY A 137 4.90 -3.99 -20.28
N LYS A 138 4.02 -4.73 -19.59
CA LYS A 138 2.66 -5.00 -20.09
C LYS A 138 1.55 -4.43 -19.21
N GLY A 139 1.45 -4.88 -17.97
CA GLY A 139 0.22 -4.74 -17.20
C GLY A 139 0.36 -5.23 -15.78
N GLY A 140 -0.55 -4.82 -14.91
CA GLY A 140 -0.55 -5.29 -13.53
C GLY A 140 -1.78 -4.86 -12.76
N TRP A 141 -1.87 -5.33 -11.54
CA TRP A 141 -2.91 -4.95 -10.60
C TRP A 141 -2.37 -4.99 -9.17
N TYR A 142 -3.05 -4.26 -8.30
CA TYR A 142 -2.88 -4.39 -6.86
C TYR A 142 -4.24 -4.41 -6.18
N ALA A 143 -4.28 -4.92 -4.96
CA ALA A 143 -5.51 -4.95 -4.16
C ALA A 143 -5.19 -4.92 -2.68
N GLU A 144 -5.96 -4.17 -1.90
CA GLU A 144 -5.86 -4.20 -0.45
C GLU A 144 -6.31 -5.56 0.09
N ILE A 145 -5.56 -6.08 1.06
CA ILE A 145 -5.84 -7.36 1.71
C ILE A 145 -6.73 -7.08 2.93
N PRO A 146 -7.92 -7.71 3.03
CA PRO A 146 -8.79 -7.57 4.19
C PRO A 146 -8.08 -7.94 5.49
N ALA A 147 -8.38 -7.25 6.59
CA ALA A 147 -7.66 -7.41 7.86
C ALA A 147 -7.75 -8.85 8.41
N GLU A 148 -8.88 -9.51 8.21
CA GLU A 148 -9.14 -10.90 8.55
C GLU A 148 -8.23 -11.90 7.83
N GLU A 149 -7.68 -11.53 6.66
CA GLU A 149 -6.77 -12.38 5.89
C GLU A 149 -5.30 -12.16 6.28
N HIS A 150 -4.98 -11.12 7.05
CA HIS A 150 -3.60 -10.78 7.39
C HIS A 150 -2.81 -11.93 8.04
N PRO A 151 -3.37 -12.71 8.99
CA PRO A 151 -2.62 -13.82 9.60
C PRO A 151 -2.21 -14.92 8.60
N ASN A 152 -2.94 -15.07 7.50
CA ASN A 152 -2.76 -16.15 6.52
C ASN A 152 -1.93 -15.73 5.30
N ILE A 153 -1.47 -14.48 5.23
CA ILE A 153 -0.83 -13.94 4.03
C ILE A 153 0.42 -14.72 3.60
N LEU A 154 1.28 -15.11 4.56
CA LEU A 154 2.52 -15.81 4.26
C LEU A 154 2.26 -17.23 3.76
N LYS A 155 1.26 -17.91 4.35
CA LYS A 155 0.82 -19.22 3.89
C LYS A 155 0.26 -19.12 2.47
N ARG A 156 -0.65 -18.18 2.23
CA ARG A 156 -1.27 -17.98 0.91
C ARG A 156 -0.26 -17.61 -0.16
N LEU A 157 0.70 -16.75 0.18
CA LEU A 157 1.81 -16.41 -0.69
C LEU A 157 2.62 -17.66 -1.04
N ALA A 158 3.01 -18.46 -0.04
CA ALA A 158 3.76 -19.70 -0.26
C ALA A 158 3.00 -20.68 -1.15
N ASP A 159 1.70 -20.90 -0.90
CA ASP A 159 0.84 -21.77 -1.70
C ASP A 159 0.83 -21.35 -3.18
N ILE A 160 0.92 -20.04 -3.47
CA ILE A 160 0.98 -19.52 -4.85
C ILE A 160 2.37 -19.71 -5.44
N VAL A 161 3.41 -19.18 -4.79
CA VAL A 161 4.76 -19.08 -5.40
C VAL A 161 5.48 -20.42 -5.50
N TYR A 162 5.06 -21.42 -4.73
CA TYR A 162 5.58 -22.80 -4.81
C TYR A 162 4.66 -23.75 -5.59
N SER A 163 3.53 -23.27 -6.12
CA SER A 163 2.67 -24.11 -6.97
C SER A 163 3.30 -24.39 -8.33
N GLU A 164 2.83 -25.45 -8.99
CA GLU A 164 3.23 -25.77 -10.37
C GLU A 164 2.80 -24.67 -11.37
N ASN A 165 1.74 -23.92 -11.06
CA ASN A 165 1.20 -22.85 -11.89
C ASN A 165 0.89 -21.59 -11.05
N PRO A 166 1.92 -20.78 -10.71
CA PRO A 166 1.75 -19.62 -9.87
C PRO A 166 0.83 -18.57 -10.50
N LEU A 167 0.83 -18.42 -11.83
CA LEU A 167 -0.01 -17.43 -12.52
C LEU A 167 -1.51 -17.72 -12.36
N ALA A 168 -1.91 -19.00 -12.39
CA ALA A 168 -3.28 -19.39 -12.08
C ALA A 168 -3.66 -19.05 -10.63
N GLY A 169 -2.76 -19.32 -9.68
CA GLY A 169 -2.94 -18.98 -8.26
C GLY A 169 -3.10 -17.47 -8.02
N ILE A 170 -2.28 -16.64 -8.68
CA ILE A 170 -2.40 -15.17 -8.68
C ILE A 170 -3.76 -14.74 -9.21
N GLY A 171 -4.19 -15.35 -10.32
CA GLY A 171 -5.51 -15.15 -10.92
C GLY A 171 -6.67 -15.45 -9.96
N ALA A 172 -6.51 -16.38 -9.03
CA ALA A 172 -7.50 -16.73 -8.03
C ALA A 172 -7.33 -15.99 -6.68
N THR A 173 -6.24 -15.22 -6.50
CA THR A 173 -5.91 -14.60 -5.21
C THR A 173 -6.91 -13.51 -4.82
N VAL A 174 -7.31 -12.69 -5.80
CA VAL A 174 -8.25 -11.59 -5.56
C VAL A 174 -9.28 -11.57 -6.67
N SER A 175 -10.55 -11.43 -6.32
CA SER A 175 -11.62 -11.19 -7.31
C SER A 175 -11.25 -10.02 -8.22
N GLN A 176 -11.53 -10.14 -9.52
CA GLN A 176 -11.25 -9.07 -10.49
C GLN A 176 -11.91 -7.74 -10.11
N THR A 177 -13.05 -7.77 -9.42
CA THR A 177 -13.79 -6.57 -9.00
C THR A 177 -13.07 -5.75 -7.92
N VAL A 178 -12.16 -6.35 -7.17
CA VAL A 178 -11.40 -5.69 -6.08
C VAL A 178 -10.03 -5.22 -6.58
N ARG A 179 -9.62 -5.63 -7.79
CA ARG A 179 -8.33 -5.26 -8.36
C ARG A 179 -8.36 -3.84 -8.86
N VAL A 180 -7.37 -3.06 -8.44
CA VAL A 180 -7.05 -1.79 -9.06
C VAL A 180 -6.02 -2.04 -10.15
N SER A 181 -6.39 -1.74 -11.40
CA SER A 181 -5.46 -1.85 -12.53
C SER A 181 -4.35 -0.83 -12.39
N ILE A 182 -3.10 -1.29 -12.54
CA ILE A 182 -1.96 -0.40 -12.64
C ILE A 182 -2.00 0.17 -14.07
N ARG A 183 -2.28 1.47 -14.19
CA ARG A 183 -2.27 2.19 -15.47
C ARG A 183 -0.91 2.85 -15.67
#